data_AF-A0A150P0W2-F1
#
_entry.id   AF-A0A150P0W2-F1
#
_cell.length_a   1.000
_cell.length_b   1.000
_cell.length_c   1.000
_cell.angle_alpha   90.00
_cell.angle_beta   90.00
_cell.angle_gamma   90.00
#
_symmetry.space_group_name_H-M   'P 1'
#
loop_
_entity.id
_entity.type
_entity.pdbx_description
1 polymer ?
#
loop_
_entity_poly.entity_id
_entity_poly.type
_entity_poly.pdbx_seq_one_letter_code
_entity_poly.pdbx_strand_id
1 'polypeptide(L)'
;MPGDLLDLACQGLAGSSRPPALVVGRSVPLYEVDITSVDFATGQKLPAAERAFLGLAGALGAASEGDARAFLGLGPELSAQILRRLERLGLLASTAERPRPTVARPVDPLVVFGDRRWSLSTAGMAAFLSGVRVVVRARPLRLLLSADPALVLRVLPPLPYAKMKRDLPLAADEIPEPLRSLDASLAAAPAERAAALGLGETLADIPGGARIAGRLQGLSAGATYEVRRSSERHEAWILAAWSSLDDVWTAHAALRVKDNVETRPLAHLDPVSFLPAKLRSVETWIAGLRSTDLAIAPAWKDNTLSVVAESKILIELLGDQDGPTTCWRPLSLDSMMGRVHVRGVPASERAAHDALFALLARRPRDLAVDVKLTVVRSWRELCAFWMQPGDPPPEPIVRERLWADRTLRRALCTGRLHQDLVEDYLEESIGHA
;
A
#
# COMPACT_ATOMS: atom_id res chain seq x y z
N MET A 1 -23.15 -6.14 2.75
CA MET A 1 -22.68 -6.92 3.91
C MET A 1 -21.31 -6.38 4.30
N PRO A 2 -21.09 -5.83 5.50
CA PRO A 2 -19.81 -5.24 5.92
C PRO A 2 -18.65 -6.25 6.09
N GLY A 3 -18.85 -7.56 5.86
CA GLY A 3 -17.81 -8.58 6.01
C GLY A 3 -16.86 -8.73 4.81
N ASP A 4 -17.35 -8.49 3.58
CA ASP A 4 -16.62 -8.83 2.35
C ASP A 4 -15.31 -8.07 2.20
N LEU A 5 -15.25 -6.81 2.67
CA LEU A 5 -14.05 -5.98 2.52
C LEU A 5 -12.93 -6.42 3.45
N LEU A 6 -13.26 -6.81 4.69
CA LEU A 6 -12.29 -7.32 5.65
C LEU A 6 -11.68 -8.64 5.15
N ASP A 7 -12.51 -9.54 4.60
CA ASP A 7 -12.05 -10.83 4.07
C ASP A 7 -11.10 -10.65 2.89
N LEU A 8 -11.45 -9.77 1.94
CA LEU A 8 -10.57 -9.43 0.81
C LEU A 8 -9.27 -8.76 1.27
N ALA A 9 -9.33 -7.89 2.27
CA ALA A 9 -8.14 -7.27 2.84
C ALA A 9 -7.22 -8.30 3.51
N CYS A 10 -7.78 -9.27 4.25
CA CYS A 10 -7.00 -10.35 4.88
C CYS A 10 -6.30 -11.22 3.84
N GLN A 11 -6.96 -11.53 2.71
CA GLN A 11 -6.34 -12.24 1.59
C GLN A 11 -5.18 -11.44 0.98
N GLY A 12 -5.36 -10.14 0.76
CA GLY A 12 -4.30 -9.26 0.27
C GLY A 12 -3.09 -9.20 1.21
N LEU A 13 -3.33 -9.13 2.52
CA LEU A 13 -2.27 -9.10 3.53
C LEU A 13 -1.56 -10.46 3.70
N ALA A 14 -2.25 -11.58 3.47
CA ALA A 14 -1.67 -12.92 3.52
C ALA A 14 -0.61 -13.16 2.43
N GLY A 15 -0.69 -12.43 1.30
CA GLY A 15 0.32 -12.47 0.24
C GLY A 15 1.53 -11.55 0.47
N SER A 16 1.60 -10.84 1.61
CA SER A 16 2.71 -9.96 1.93
C SER A 16 3.94 -10.72 2.44
N SER A 17 5.11 -10.06 2.46
CA SER A 17 6.34 -10.65 3.00
C SER A 17 6.27 -10.97 4.50
N ARG A 18 5.29 -10.41 5.22
CA ARG A 18 5.04 -10.65 6.64
C ARG A 18 3.53 -10.87 6.84
N PRO A 19 3.00 -12.06 6.53
CA PRO A 19 1.57 -12.31 6.61
C PRO A 19 1.10 -12.19 8.06
N PRO A 20 0.02 -11.44 8.35
CA PRO A 20 -0.46 -11.32 9.72
C PRO A 20 -1.11 -12.62 10.20
N ALA A 21 -1.03 -12.83 11.51
CA ALA A 21 -1.70 -13.91 12.22
C ALA A 21 -3.10 -13.49 12.72
N LEU A 22 -3.30 -12.18 12.90
CA LEU A 22 -4.56 -11.58 13.30
C LEU A 22 -4.73 -10.24 12.58
N VAL A 23 -5.94 -9.97 12.12
CA VAL A 23 -6.35 -8.67 11.59
C VAL A 23 -7.61 -8.22 12.32
N VAL A 24 -7.59 -7.02 12.89
CA VAL A 24 -8.75 -6.41 13.54
C VAL A 24 -8.97 -5.05 12.93
N GLY A 25 -10.21 -4.67 12.68
CA GLY A 25 -10.49 -3.36 12.14
C GLY A 25 -11.93 -2.92 12.31
N ARG A 26 -12.17 -1.69 11.86
CA ARG A 26 -13.49 -1.08 11.78
C ARG A 26 -13.63 -0.33 10.47
N SER A 27 -14.85 -0.24 9.98
CA SER A 27 -15.19 0.69 8.91
C SER A 27 -15.08 2.13 9.43
N VAL A 28 -14.66 3.04 8.56
CA VAL A 28 -14.53 4.47 8.87
C VAL A 28 -15.36 5.30 7.90
N PRO A 29 -16.03 6.38 8.39
CA PRO A 29 -16.73 7.30 7.51
C PRO A 29 -15.73 8.06 6.64
N LEU A 30 -16.11 8.26 5.38
CA LEU A 30 -15.28 8.92 4.38
C LEU A 30 -15.82 10.29 4.03
N TYR A 31 -14.89 11.22 3.82
CA TYR A 31 -15.16 12.60 3.46
C TYR A 31 -14.36 12.98 2.22
N GLU A 32 -15.01 13.67 1.30
CA GLU A 32 -14.39 14.27 0.13
C GLU A 32 -14.11 15.73 0.46
N VAL A 33 -12.85 16.13 0.31
CA VAL A 33 -12.42 17.49 0.59
C VAL A 33 -11.90 18.12 -0.69
N ASP A 34 -12.61 19.15 -1.14
CA ASP A 34 -12.29 19.93 -2.34
C ASP A 34 -11.59 21.22 -1.92
N ILE A 35 -10.29 21.32 -2.21
CA ILE A 35 -9.45 22.46 -1.87
C ILE A 35 -9.25 23.30 -3.12
N THR A 36 -9.54 24.60 -3.02
CA THR A 36 -9.50 25.50 -4.18
C THR A 36 -8.10 25.71 -4.72
N SER A 37 -7.09 25.83 -3.84
CA SER A 37 -5.70 26.01 -4.26
C SER A 37 -4.68 25.52 -3.24
N VAL A 38 -3.68 24.81 -3.75
CA VAL A 38 -2.58 24.23 -3.00
C VAL A 38 -1.28 24.44 -3.77
N ASP A 39 -0.22 24.80 -3.05
CA ASP A 39 1.08 25.14 -3.64
C ASP A 39 1.96 23.90 -3.79
N PHE A 40 2.39 23.64 -5.03
CA PHE A 40 3.33 22.57 -5.36
C PHE A 40 4.65 23.13 -5.88
N ALA A 41 5.74 22.79 -5.21
CA ALA A 41 7.09 23.08 -5.66
C ALA A 41 7.53 22.04 -6.70
N THR A 42 7.84 22.48 -7.91
CA THR A 42 8.27 21.65 -9.03
C THR A 42 9.64 22.08 -9.53
N GLY A 43 10.50 21.12 -9.87
CA GLY A 43 11.77 21.42 -10.53
C GLY A 43 11.55 21.73 -12.01
N GLN A 44 12.05 22.88 -12.46
CA GLN A 44 12.12 23.24 -13.87
C GLN A 44 13.57 23.39 -14.31
N LYS A 45 13.98 22.69 -15.38
CA LYS A 45 15.32 22.86 -15.95
C LYS A 45 15.56 24.31 -16.36
N LEU A 46 16.74 24.82 -16.00
CA LEU A 46 17.17 26.14 -16.43
C LEU A 46 17.55 26.09 -17.93
N PRO A 47 17.12 27.07 -18.73
CA PRO A 47 17.66 27.29 -20.06
C PRO A 47 19.18 27.45 -20.03
N ALA A 48 19.85 27.01 -21.11
CA ALA A 48 21.32 27.02 -21.18
C ALA A 48 21.91 28.43 -20.96
N ALA A 49 21.30 29.46 -21.56
CA ALA A 49 21.76 30.85 -21.42
C ALA A 49 21.59 31.38 -19.98
N GLU A 50 20.49 31.01 -19.30
CA GLU A 50 20.27 31.36 -17.89
C GLU A 50 21.32 30.70 -16.99
N ARG A 51 21.60 29.41 -17.22
CA ARG A 51 22.62 28.68 -16.47
C ARG A 51 24.03 29.24 -16.73
N ALA A 52 24.35 29.58 -17.97
CA ALA A 52 25.62 30.18 -18.34
C ALA A 52 25.84 31.51 -17.62
N PHE A 53 24.81 32.37 -17.58
CA PHE A 53 24.89 33.63 -16.85
C PHE A 53 25.05 33.44 -15.34
N LEU A 54 24.30 32.52 -14.72
CA LEU A 54 24.47 32.22 -13.30
C LEU A 54 25.90 31.74 -13.01
N GLY A 55 26.49 30.92 -13.89
CA GLY A 55 27.90 30.51 -13.78
C GLY A 55 28.88 31.68 -13.86
N LEU A 56 28.65 32.62 -14.77
CA LEU A 56 29.44 33.85 -14.88
C LEU A 56 29.35 34.70 -13.60
N ALA A 57 28.13 34.93 -13.10
CA ALA A 57 27.91 35.68 -11.87
C ALA A 57 28.55 35.01 -10.65
N GLY A 58 28.55 33.68 -10.59
CA GLY A 58 29.25 32.90 -9.57
C GLY A 58 30.77 32.99 -9.67
N ALA A 59 31.32 32.93 -10.88
CA ALA A 59 32.77 33.02 -11.12
C ALA A 59 33.33 34.42 -10.82
N LEU A 60 32.59 35.48 -11.17
CA LEU A 60 33.01 36.86 -10.96
C LEU A 60 32.62 37.42 -9.58
N GLY A 61 31.77 36.71 -8.83
CA GLY A 61 31.18 37.17 -7.57
C GLY A 61 30.06 38.20 -7.76
N ALA A 62 30.16 39.05 -8.78
CA ALA A 62 29.07 39.87 -9.30
C ALA A 62 29.32 40.19 -10.78
N ALA A 63 28.29 40.15 -11.62
CA ALA A 63 28.37 40.42 -13.06
C ALA A 63 27.52 41.63 -13.45
N SER A 64 27.98 42.42 -14.41
CA SER A 64 27.26 43.55 -15.02
C SER A 64 26.50 43.12 -16.28
N GLU A 65 25.68 44.02 -16.82
CA GLU A 65 24.97 43.80 -18.09
C GLU A 65 25.96 43.73 -19.26
N GLY A 66 27.05 44.50 -19.19
CA GLY A 66 28.16 44.42 -20.14
C GLY A 66 28.84 43.04 -20.13
N ASP A 67 29.08 42.48 -18.95
CA ASP A 67 29.66 41.13 -18.80
C ASP A 67 28.71 40.07 -19.37
N ALA A 68 27.40 40.20 -19.11
CA ALA A 68 26.38 39.31 -19.66
C ALA A 68 26.40 39.31 -21.19
N ARG A 69 26.46 40.51 -21.79
CA ARG A 69 26.48 40.69 -23.25
C ARG A 69 27.75 40.09 -23.86
N ALA A 70 28.91 40.41 -23.28
CA ALA A 70 30.19 39.92 -23.77
C ALA A 70 30.29 38.38 -23.68
N PHE A 71 29.80 37.79 -22.59
CA PHE A 71 29.91 36.36 -22.34
C PHE A 71 28.86 35.52 -23.09
N LEU A 72 27.61 35.97 -23.13
CA LEU A 72 26.54 35.21 -23.79
C LEU A 72 26.54 35.40 -25.31
N GLY A 73 27.17 36.46 -25.82
CA GLY A 73 27.14 36.82 -27.24
C GLY A 73 25.74 37.17 -27.75
N LEU A 74 24.80 37.44 -26.85
CA LEU A 74 23.42 37.77 -27.16
C LEU A 74 23.28 39.29 -27.29
N GLY A 75 22.41 39.74 -28.21
CA GLY A 75 22.10 41.16 -28.41
C GLY A 75 21.64 41.87 -27.12
N PRO A 76 21.69 43.21 -27.08
CA PRO A 76 21.42 43.99 -25.88
C PRO A 76 20.03 43.72 -25.30
N GLU A 77 18.98 43.57 -26.13
CA GLU A 77 17.63 43.35 -25.59
C GLU A 77 17.48 41.99 -24.90
N LEU A 78 18.05 40.94 -25.48
CA LEU A 78 17.90 39.57 -24.99
C LEU A 78 18.70 39.34 -23.71
N SER A 79 19.93 39.89 -23.65
CA SER A 79 20.76 39.87 -22.43
C SER A 79 20.05 40.59 -21.27
N ALA A 80 19.51 41.79 -21.51
CA ALA A 80 18.74 42.53 -20.53
C ALA A 80 17.45 41.81 -20.10
N GLN A 81 16.81 41.07 -21.00
CA GLN A 81 15.61 40.28 -20.70
C GLN A 81 15.92 39.08 -19.81
N ILE A 82 17.03 38.38 -20.07
CA ILE A 82 17.50 37.26 -19.24
C ILE A 82 17.83 37.75 -17.82
N LEU A 83 18.55 38.86 -17.69
CA LEU A 83 18.89 39.45 -16.39
C LEU A 83 17.64 39.83 -15.59
N ARG A 84 16.72 40.59 -16.21
CA ARG A 84 15.44 40.98 -15.58
C ARG A 84 14.61 39.75 -15.18
N ARG A 85 14.66 38.68 -15.98
CA ARG A 85 13.98 37.43 -15.65
C ARG A 85 14.64 36.76 -14.44
N LEU A 86 15.96 36.57 -14.44
CA LEU A 86 16.70 35.94 -13.35
C LEU A 86 16.57 36.71 -12.03
N GLU A 87 16.57 38.04 -12.09
CA GLU A 87 16.31 38.93 -10.96
C GLU A 87 14.86 38.80 -10.44
N ARG A 88 13.86 38.81 -11.34
CA ARG A 88 12.44 38.60 -10.96
C ARG A 88 12.20 37.23 -10.31
N LEU A 89 13.00 36.24 -10.70
CA LEU A 89 12.96 34.90 -10.11
C LEU A 89 13.73 34.80 -8.79
N GLY A 90 14.34 35.90 -8.33
CA GLY A 90 15.16 35.94 -7.12
C GLY A 90 16.43 35.10 -7.20
N LEU A 91 16.86 34.70 -8.41
CA LEU A 91 18.10 33.94 -8.61
C LEU A 91 19.33 34.86 -8.60
N LEU A 92 19.11 36.14 -8.87
CA LEU A 92 20.12 37.20 -8.79
C LEU A 92 19.67 38.24 -7.75
N ALA A 93 20.63 38.75 -7.00
CA ALA A 93 20.44 39.90 -6.12
C ALA A 93 21.16 41.10 -6.72
N SER A 94 20.47 42.24 -6.82
CA SER A 94 21.09 43.50 -7.21
C SER A 94 21.98 44.00 -6.08
N THR A 95 23.26 44.21 -6.37
CA THR A 95 24.21 44.81 -5.43
C THR A 95 24.52 46.24 -5.87
N ALA A 96 24.34 47.22 -4.98
CA ALA A 96 24.94 48.54 -5.13
C ALA A 96 26.42 48.45 -4.74
N GLU A 97 27.32 49.04 -5.53
CA GLU A 97 28.76 48.76 -5.44
C GLU A 97 29.40 49.01 -4.06
N ARG A 98 30.31 48.11 -3.68
CA ARG A 98 31.68 48.51 -3.34
C ARG A 98 32.58 48.16 -4.53
N PRO A 99 33.40 49.09 -5.04
CA PRO A 99 34.36 48.77 -6.09
C PRO A 99 35.43 47.84 -5.53
N ARG A 100 35.81 46.80 -6.28
CA ARG A 100 37.08 46.09 -6.06
C ARG A 100 38.18 46.75 -6.89
N PRO A 101 39.40 46.92 -6.35
CA PRO A 101 40.53 47.41 -7.13
C PRO A 101 40.99 46.30 -8.09
N THR A 102 40.73 46.49 -9.38
CA THR A 102 41.36 45.68 -10.43
C THR A 102 42.73 46.25 -10.77
N VAL A 103 43.78 45.47 -10.55
CA VAL A 103 45.11 45.70 -11.16
C VAL A 103 45.08 45.02 -12.53
N ALA A 104 44.62 45.72 -13.56
CA ALA A 104 44.84 45.32 -14.95
C ALA A 104 44.86 46.55 -15.86
N ARG A 105 45.83 46.53 -16.79
CA ARG A 105 46.24 47.59 -17.72
C ARG A 105 45.06 48.14 -18.55
N PRO A 106 45.01 49.46 -18.85
CA PRO A 106 43.91 50.04 -19.62
C PRO A 106 43.97 49.58 -21.08
N VAL A 107 42.84 49.06 -21.56
CA VAL A 107 42.47 49.00 -22.98
C VAL A 107 41.24 49.90 -23.12
N ASP A 108 41.12 50.60 -24.25
CA ASP A 108 40.22 51.73 -24.51
C ASP A 108 38.83 51.67 -23.86
N PRO A 109 38.31 52.81 -23.35
CA PRO A 109 37.10 52.83 -22.55
C PRO A 109 35.86 52.63 -23.45
N LEU A 110 35.34 51.41 -23.46
CA LEU A 110 33.90 51.22 -23.65
C LEU A 110 33.20 51.92 -22.49
N VAL A 111 32.58 53.07 -22.78
CA VAL A 111 31.70 53.77 -21.84
C VAL A 111 30.48 52.87 -21.60
N VAL A 112 30.52 52.08 -20.54
CA VAL A 112 29.38 51.28 -20.06
C VAL A 112 28.59 52.16 -19.09
N PHE A 113 27.44 52.65 -19.53
CA PHE A 113 26.47 53.29 -18.63
C PHE A 113 25.83 52.22 -17.71
N GLY A 114 25.91 52.43 -16.39
CA GLY A 114 24.99 51.85 -15.39
C GLY A 114 25.61 50.89 -14.36
N ASP A 115 25.84 51.39 -13.14
CA ASP A 115 26.47 50.76 -11.94
C ASP A 115 25.68 49.60 -11.29
N ARG A 116 24.85 48.87 -12.04
CA ARG A 116 24.07 47.76 -11.48
C ARG A 116 24.77 46.43 -11.74
N ARG A 117 25.24 45.81 -10.65
CA ARG A 117 25.83 44.47 -10.67
C ARG A 117 24.90 43.47 -9.99
N TRP A 118 24.91 42.24 -10.50
CA TRP A 118 24.11 41.14 -9.98
C TRP A 118 25.02 40.05 -9.43
N SER A 119 24.79 39.68 -8.18
CA SER A 119 25.41 38.51 -7.55
C SER A 119 24.41 37.35 -7.48
N LEU A 120 24.92 36.12 -7.36
CA LEU A 120 24.07 34.96 -7.12
C LEU A 120 23.41 35.08 -5.75
N SER A 121 22.08 34.92 -5.71
CA SER A 121 21.40 34.63 -4.44
C SER A 121 21.69 33.19 -4.02
N THR A 122 21.36 32.83 -2.78
CA THR A 122 21.42 31.44 -2.31
C THR A 122 20.58 30.50 -3.20
N ALA A 123 19.41 30.97 -3.64
CA ALA A 123 18.55 30.23 -4.58
C ALA A 123 19.18 30.13 -5.98
N GLY A 124 19.85 31.19 -6.44
CA GLY A 124 20.59 31.21 -7.71
C GLY A 124 21.75 30.22 -7.71
N MET A 125 22.52 30.16 -6.63
CA MET A 125 23.62 29.20 -6.47
C MET A 125 23.12 27.76 -6.49
N ALA A 126 22.07 27.45 -5.71
CA ALA A 126 21.46 26.13 -5.69
C ALA A 126 20.90 25.73 -7.07
N ALA A 127 20.26 26.66 -7.78
CA ALA A 127 19.72 26.43 -9.11
C ALA A 127 20.83 26.22 -10.16
N PHE A 128 21.95 26.94 -10.07
CA PHE A 128 23.10 26.78 -10.95
C PHE A 128 23.74 25.38 -10.79
N LEU A 129 24.00 24.97 -9.55
CA LEU A 129 24.63 23.68 -9.23
C LEU A 129 23.76 22.51 -9.67
N SER A 130 22.45 22.57 -9.41
CA SER A 130 21.50 21.51 -9.79
C SER A 130 21.06 21.57 -11.26
N GLY A 131 21.25 22.72 -11.94
CA GLY A 131 20.69 22.99 -13.27
C GLY A 131 19.16 23.11 -13.30
N VAL A 132 18.51 23.18 -12.14
CA VAL A 132 17.06 23.16 -11.98
C VAL A 132 16.66 24.28 -11.02
N ARG A 133 15.67 25.08 -11.40
CA ARG A 133 15.03 26.04 -10.50
C ARG A 133 13.76 25.45 -9.90
N VAL A 134 13.45 25.80 -8.67
CA VAL A 134 12.18 25.46 -8.03
C VAL A 134 11.12 26.47 -8.48
N VAL A 135 9.99 25.99 -8.97
CA VAL A 135 8.83 26.80 -9.35
C VAL A 135 7.63 26.31 -8.54
N VAL A 136 7.02 27.23 -7.79
CA VAL A 136 5.79 26.96 -7.06
C VAL A 136 4.60 27.19 -8.00
N ARG A 137 3.69 26.21 -8.05
CA ARG A 137 2.44 26.28 -8.82
C ARG A 137 1.27 25.97 -7.91
N ALA A 138 0.34 26.92 -7.84
CA ALA A 138 -0.97 26.74 -7.26
C ALA A 138 -1.82 25.79 -8.13
N ARG A 139 -2.47 24.79 -7.50
CA ARG A 139 -3.40 23.86 -8.16
C ARG A 139 -4.56 23.49 -7.23
N PRO A 140 -5.76 23.26 -7.75
CA PRO A 140 -6.84 22.66 -6.97
C PRO A 140 -6.47 21.23 -6.58
N LEU A 141 -6.92 20.80 -5.40
CA LEU A 141 -6.64 19.48 -4.85
C LEU A 141 -7.92 18.87 -4.29
N ARG A 142 -8.21 17.62 -4.65
CA ARG A 142 -9.34 16.88 -4.10
C ARG A 142 -8.86 15.62 -3.42
N LEU A 143 -9.30 15.43 -2.18
CA LEU A 143 -8.85 14.36 -1.31
C LEU A 143 -10.03 13.53 -0.81
N LEU A 144 -9.81 12.23 -0.65
CA LEU A 144 -10.67 11.33 0.10
C LEU A 144 -10.01 11.07 1.46
N LEU A 145 -10.69 11.45 2.54
CA LEU A 145 -10.17 11.35 3.90
C LEU A 145 -11.08 10.54 4.82
N SER A 146 -10.46 9.90 5.81
CA SER A 146 -11.10 9.52 7.07
C SER A 146 -10.86 10.62 8.11
N ALA A 147 -11.82 10.81 9.02
CA ALA A 147 -11.68 11.74 10.15
C ALA A 147 -11.23 11.03 11.45
N ASP A 148 -11.45 9.72 11.57
CA ASP A 148 -11.10 8.95 12.78
C ASP A 148 -10.46 7.60 12.39
N PRO A 149 -9.11 7.54 12.28
CA PRO A 149 -8.16 8.64 12.42
C PRO A 149 -8.16 9.57 11.21
N ALA A 150 -7.62 10.79 11.38
CA ALA A 150 -7.42 11.74 10.30
C ALA A 150 -6.39 11.18 9.30
N LEU A 151 -6.85 10.81 8.11
CA LEU A 151 -6.01 10.12 7.14
C LEU A 151 -6.43 10.41 5.72
N VAL A 152 -5.47 10.81 4.88
CA VAL A 152 -5.66 10.91 3.43
C VAL A 152 -5.50 9.52 2.80
N LEU A 153 -6.62 8.99 2.33
CA LEU A 153 -6.69 7.67 1.72
C LEU A 153 -6.40 7.73 0.22
N ARG A 154 -6.88 8.77 -0.47
CA ARG A 154 -6.72 8.89 -1.91
C ARG A 154 -6.74 10.34 -2.39
N VAL A 155 -6.00 10.63 -3.47
CA VAL A 155 -6.18 11.85 -4.26
C VAL A 155 -7.19 11.58 -5.36
N LEU A 156 -8.30 12.31 -5.36
CA LEU A 156 -9.36 12.15 -6.33
C LEU A 156 -9.10 13.01 -7.58
N PRO A 157 -9.57 12.58 -8.76
CA PRO A 157 -9.56 13.45 -9.93
C PRO A 157 -10.49 14.65 -9.71
N PRO A 158 -10.24 15.78 -10.39
CA PRO A 158 -11.11 16.94 -10.35
C PRO A 158 -12.52 16.56 -10.79
N LEU A 159 -13.53 17.14 -10.13
CA LEU A 159 -14.92 16.92 -10.50
C LEU A 159 -15.23 17.58 -11.85
N PRO A 160 -16.02 16.94 -12.72
CA PRO A 160 -16.64 17.65 -13.83
C PRO A 160 -17.63 18.69 -13.26
N TYR A 161 -17.66 19.89 -13.84
CA TYR A 161 -18.45 21.05 -13.37
C TYR A 161 -19.92 20.73 -13.05
N ALA A 162 -20.56 19.80 -13.76
CA ALA A 162 -21.95 19.40 -13.54
C ALA A 162 -22.19 18.65 -12.22
N LYS A 163 -21.18 17.97 -11.66
CA LYS A 163 -21.28 17.24 -10.38
C LYS A 163 -21.05 18.14 -9.17
N MET A 164 -20.23 19.18 -9.30
CA MET A 164 -20.01 20.17 -8.24
C MET A 164 -21.32 20.83 -7.74
N LYS A 165 -22.35 20.90 -8.61
CA LYS A 165 -23.65 21.50 -8.26
C LYS A 165 -24.65 20.57 -7.59
N ARG A 166 -24.41 19.26 -7.53
CA ARG A 166 -25.41 18.29 -7.05
C ARG A 166 -25.25 17.89 -5.58
N ASP A 167 -24.02 17.81 -5.08
CA ASP A 167 -23.75 17.39 -3.71
C ASP A 167 -23.40 18.62 -2.85
N LEU A 168 -24.31 18.97 -1.93
CA LEU A 168 -24.15 20.11 -1.03
C LEU A 168 -23.00 19.85 -0.05
N PRO A 169 -22.12 20.84 0.18
CA PRO A 169 -21.11 20.75 1.24
C PRO A 169 -21.78 20.65 2.61
N LEU A 170 -21.09 20.00 3.54
CA LEU A 170 -21.51 19.92 4.95
C LEU A 170 -21.50 21.31 5.59
N ALA A 171 -22.43 21.54 6.50
CA ALA A 171 -22.40 22.74 7.33
C ALA A 171 -21.21 22.70 8.31
N ALA A 172 -20.71 23.85 8.74
CA ALA A 172 -19.47 23.95 9.53
C ALA A 172 -19.54 23.16 10.87
N ASP A 173 -20.72 23.07 11.46
CA ASP A 173 -21.02 22.31 12.68
C ASP A 173 -21.09 20.79 12.44
N GLU A 174 -21.35 20.36 11.20
CA GLU A 174 -21.38 18.95 10.79
C GLU A 174 -20.01 18.42 10.36
N ILE A 175 -19.03 19.30 10.08
CA ILE A 175 -17.67 18.90 9.73
C ILE A 175 -17.00 18.26 10.95
N PRO A 176 -16.41 17.05 10.85
CA PRO A 176 -15.65 16.44 11.93
C PRO A 176 -14.50 17.33 12.39
N GLU A 177 -14.25 17.38 13.71
CA GLU A 177 -13.23 18.25 14.31
C GLU A 177 -11.85 18.14 13.62
N PRO A 178 -11.30 16.94 13.31
CA PRO A 178 -9.98 16.84 12.66
C PRO A 178 -9.94 17.45 11.25
N LEU A 179 -11.09 17.57 10.58
CA LEU A 179 -11.20 18.19 9.27
C LEU A 179 -11.42 19.71 9.35
N ARG A 180 -11.79 20.26 10.52
CA ARG A 180 -11.89 21.71 10.73
C ARG A 180 -10.52 22.37 10.81
N SER A 181 -9.51 21.63 11.28
CA SER A 181 -8.11 22.08 11.39
C SER A 181 -7.23 21.65 10.21
N LEU A 182 -7.84 21.31 9.07
CA LEU A 182 -7.12 20.81 7.89
C LEU A 182 -6.13 21.84 7.32
N ASP A 183 -6.44 23.13 7.48
CA ASP A 183 -5.57 24.24 7.11
C ASP A 183 -4.25 24.21 7.88
N ALA A 184 -4.30 24.05 9.21
CA ALA A 184 -3.13 23.92 10.06
C ALA A 184 -2.34 22.65 9.69
N SER A 185 -3.02 21.52 9.51
CA SER A 185 -2.36 20.26 9.15
C SER A 185 -1.68 20.29 7.78
N LEU A 186 -2.29 20.95 6.78
CA LEU A 186 -1.69 21.10 5.45
C LEU A 186 -0.57 22.15 5.42
N ALA A 187 -0.63 23.17 6.26
CA ALA A 187 0.44 24.16 6.41
C ALA A 187 1.65 23.64 7.22
N ALA A 188 1.45 22.59 8.02
CA ALA A 188 2.50 21.98 8.85
C ALA A 188 3.68 21.45 8.01
N ALA A 189 4.83 21.27 8.66
CA ALA A 189 6.02 20.73 8.03
C ALA A 189 5.77 19.29 7.52
N PRO A 190 6.53 18.78 6.53
CA PRO A 190 6.23 17.47 5.93
C PRO A 190 6.14 16.30 6.91
N ALA A 191 6.98 16.29 7.94
CA ALA A 191 6.95 15.23 8.98
C ALA A 191 5.69 15.31 9.85
N GLU A 192 5.31 16.53 10.27
CA GLU A 192 4.11 16.78 11.07
C GLU A 192 2.84 16.48 10.27
N ARG A 193 2.81 16.87 8.99
CA ARG A 193 1.74 16.56 8.05
C ARG A 193 1.62 15.06 7.79
N ALA A 194 2.75 14.36 7.69
CA ALA A 194 2.76 12.91 7.55
C ALA A 194 2.21 12.22 8.80
N ALA A 195 2.53 12.71 9.99
CA ALA A 195 1.99 12.20 11.24
C ALA A 195 0.49 12.49 11.39
N ALA A 196 0.04 13.70 11.02
CA ALA A 196 -1.34 14.15 11.21
C ALA A 196 -2.32 13.63 10.16
N LEU A 197 -1.89 13.48 8.90
CA LEU A 197 -2.77 13.16 7.77
C LEU A 197 -2.29 11.96 6.94
N GLY A 198 -1.15 11.36 7.27
CA GLY A 198 -0.55 10.31 6.44
C GLY A 198 -0.08 10.80 5.06
N LEU A 199 0.24 12.09 4.97
CA LEU A 199 0.59 12.78 3.73
C LEU A 199 2.01 13.36 3.84
N GLY A 200 2.94 12.80 3.06
CA GLY A 200 4.36 13.20 3.07
C GLY A 200 4.67 14.41 2.18
N GLU A 201 5.88 14.44 1.60
CA GLU A 201 6.28 15.53 0.71
C GLU A 201 5.58 15.49 -0.65
N THR A 202 5.22 14.29 -1.12
CA THR A 202 4.62 14.11 -2.44
C THR A 202 3.28 13.39 -2.34
N LEU A 203 2.41 13.67 -3.31
CA LEU A 203 1.13 12.98 -3.46
C LEU A 203 1.24 11.75 -4.37
N ALA A 204 2.40 11.54 -5.01
CA ALA A 204 2.61 10.44 -5.93
C ALA A 204 2.64 9.07 -5.23
N ASP A 205 2.96 9.08 -3.93
CA ASP A 205 3.07 7.88 -3.09
C ASP A 205 1.70 7.37 -2.63
N ILE A 206 0.62 8.11 -2.89
CA ILE A 206 -0.75 7.70 -2.54
C ILE A 206 -1.30 6.77 -3.64
N PRO A 207 -1.53 5.48 -3.34
CA PRO A 207 -1.97 4.49 -4.33
C PRO A 207 -3.33 4.83 -4.95
N GLY A 208 -3.53 4.43 -6.20
CA GLY A 208 -4.79 4.60 -6.94
C GLY A 208 -5.21 6.06 -7.22
N GLY A 209 -4.54 7.06 -6.64
CA GLY A 209 -4.92 8.45 -6.74
C GLY A 209 -4.49 9.14 -8.05
N ALA A 210 -5.05 10.32 -8.30
CA ALA A 210 -4.54 11.21 -9.33
C ALA A 210 -3.11 11.66 -8.96
N ARG A 211 -2.16 11.44 -9.88
CA ARG A 211 -0.76 11.84 -9.65
C ARG A 211 -0.57 13.33 -9.92
N ILE A 212 -0.17 14.06 -8.89
CA ILE A 212 0.19 15.48 -9.00
C ILE A 212 1.70 15.59 -8.83
N ALA A 213 2.36 16.12 -9.86
CA ALA A 213 3.80 16.32 -9.84
C ALA A 213 4.17 17.52 -8.94
N GLY A 214 5.19 17.32 -8.10
CA GLY A 214 5.75 18.36 -7.24
C GLY A 214 5.71 17.98 -5.76
N ARG A 215 6.45 18.75 -4.95
CA ARG A 215 6.43 18.67 -3.49
C ARG A 215 5.35 19.59 -2.95
N LEU A 216 4.47 19.06 -2.12
CA LEU A 216 3.41 19.82 -1.48
C LEU A 216 4.00 20.81 -0.47
N GLN A 217 3.81 22.10 -0.69
CA GLN A 217 4.23 23.15 0.24
C GLN A 217 3.16 23.42 1.29
N GLY A 218 1.89 23.46 0.89
CA GLY A 218 0.76 23.71 1.77
C GLY A 218 -0.38 24.40 1.02
N LEU A 219 -1.33 24.96 1.76
CA LEU A 219 -2.41 25.76 1.18
C LEU A 219 -1.87 27.07 0.59
N SER A 220 -2.37 27.46 -0.58
CA SER A 220 -2.10 28.80 -1.12
C SER A 220 -2.74 29.87 -0.24
N ALA A 221 -2.19 31.08 -0.23
CA ALA A 221 -2.77 32.20 0.53
C ALA A 221 -4.24 32.47 0.12
N GLY A 222 -5.14 32.50 1.09
CA GLY A 222 -6.59 32.69 0.86
C GLY A 222 -7.32 31.48 0.29
N ALA A 223 -6.67 30.31 0.22
CA ALA A 223 -7.34 29.08 -0.18
C ALA A 223 -8.46 28.71 0.80
N THR A 224 -9.53 28.17 0.24
CA THR A 224 -10.68 27.64 0.95
C THR A 224 -10.84 26.16 0.63
N TYR A 225 -11.56 25.44 1.50
CA TYR A 225 -11.93 24.06 1.23
C TYR A 225 -13.39 23.79 1.58
N GLU A 226 -13.98 22.85 0.85
CA GLU A 226 -15.33 22.34 1.10
C GLU A 226 -15.23 20.87 1.50
N VAL A 227 -16.02 20.47 2.49
CA VAL A 227 -16.10 19.07 2.94
C VAL A 227 -17.46 18.50 2.56
N ARG A 228 -17.45 17.33 1.93
CA ARG A 228 -18.64 16.55 1.57
C ARG A 228 -18.53 15.17 2.20
N ARG A 229 -19.65 14.57 2.56
CA ARG A 229 -19.65 13.13 2.90
C ARG A 229 -19.47 12.34 1.61
N SER A 230 -18.54 11.38 1.58
CA SER A 230 -18.35 10.58 0.37
C SER A 230 -19.59 9.73 0.09
N SER A 231 -19.95 9.61 -1.18
CA SER A 231 -21.04 8.74 -1.62
C SER A 231 -20.81 7.28 -1.19
N GLU A 232 -21.88 6.49 -1.06
CA GLU A 232 -21.87 5.06 -0.67
C GLU A 232 -20.98 4.13 -1.52
N ARG A 233 -20.35 4.66 -2.58
CA ARG A 233 -19.48 3.91 -3.49
C ARG A 233 -18.08 3.62 -2.92
N HIS A 234 -17.67 4.34 -1.89
CA HIS A 234 -16.38 4.10 -1.23
C HIS A 234 -16.63 3.54 0.16
N GLU A 235 -15.96 2.43 0.45
CA GLU A 235 -15.92 1.83 1.78
C GLU A 235 -14.46 1.75 2.19
N ALA A 236 -14.13 2.25 3.38
CA ALA A 236 -12.79 2.20 3.92
C ALA A 236 -12.78 1.58 5.30
N TRP A 237 -11.72 0.83 5.56
CA TRP A 237 -11.45 0.19 6.84
C TRP A 237 -10.07 0.57 7.32
N ILE A 238 -9.96 0.77 8.62
CA ILE A 238 -8.68 0.91 9.30
C ILE A 238 -8.42 -0.40 10.04
N LEU A 239 -7.28 -0.99 9.74
CA LEU A 239 -6.91 -2.33 10.15
C LEU A 239 -5.65 -2.27 11.01
N ALA A 240 -5.67 -2.97 12.13
CA ALA A 240 -4.49 -3.36 12.88
C ALA A 240 -4.21 -4.83 12.58
N ALA A 241 -3.01 -5.12 12.09
CA ALA A 241 -2.58 -6.45 11.71
C ALA A 241 -1.38 -6.87 12.56
N TRP A 242 -1.51 -7.97 13.29
CA TRP A 242 -0.47 -8.50 14.18
C TRP A 242 0.20 -9.71 13.58
N SER A 243 1.53 -9.78 13.68
CA SER A 243 2.36 -10.92 13.28
C SER A 243 2.89 -11.62 14.53
N SER A 244 2.63 -12.92 14.67
CA SER A 244 3.15 -13.72 15.78
C SER A 244 4.64 -14.04 15.66
N LEU A 245 5.23 -13.92 14.45
CA LEU A 245 6.66 -14.18 14.22
C LEU A 245 7.55 -13.12 14.89
N ASP A 246 7.16 -11.85 14.75
CA ASP A 246 7.94 -10.72 15.23
C ASP A 246 7.31 -10.07 16.48
N ASP A 247 6.09 -10.50 16.85
CA ASP A 247 5.23 -9.84 17.85
C ASP A 247 5.02 -8.34 17.57
N VAL A 248 4.80 -8.00 16.29
CA VAL A 248 4.67 -6.62 15.82
C VAL A 248 3.26 -6.38 15.27
N TRP A 249 2.70 -5.23 15.68
CA TRP A 249 1.51 -4.68 15.06
C TRP A 249 1.86 -3.74 13.90
N THR A 250 1.07 -3.79 12.84
CA THR A 250 1.14 -2.87 11.71
C THR A 250 -0.24 -2.30 11.41
N ALA A 251 -0.30 -1.00 11.11
CA ALA A 251 -1.54 -0.35 10.71
C ALA A 251 -1.69 -0.36 9.19
N HIS A 252 -2.89 -0.61 8.70
CA HIS A 252 -3.23 -0.58 7.28
C HIS A 252 -4.57 0.13 7.06
N ALA A 253 -4.74 0.72 5.88
CA ALA A 253 -6.03 1.10 5.34
C ALA A 253 -6.42 0.12 4.24
N ALA A 254 -7.66 -0.35 4.25
CA ALA A 254 -8.25 -1.08 3.12
C ALA A 254 -9.35 -0.21 2.51
N LEU A 255 -9.24 0.08 1.21
CA LEU A 255 -10.19 0.90 0.48
C LEU A 255 -10.82 0.07 -0.64
N ARG A 256 -12.15 0.00 -0.66
CA ARG A 256 -12.91 -0.54 -1.78
C ARG A 256 -13.06 0.51 -2.86
N VAL A 257 -12.65 0.14 -4.07
CA VAL A 257 -12.69 0.98 -5.25
C VAL A 257 -13.35 0.18 -6.37
N LYS A 258 -14.64 0.43 -6.58
CA LYS A 258 -15.47 -0.42 -7.46
C LYS A 258 -15.39 -1.88 -6.95
N ASP A 259 -14.89 -2.79 -7.79
CA ASP A 259 -14.81 -4.23 -7.49
C ASP A 259 -13.43 -4.66 -6.93
N ASN A 260 -12.48 -3.73 -6.80
CA ASN A 260 -11.15 -4.01 -6.28
C ASN A 260 -10.96 -3.47 -4.86
N VAL A 261 -10.14 -4.17 -4.07
CA VAL A 261 -9.72 -3.76 -2.73
C VAL A 261 -8.25 -3.41 -2.77
N GLU A 262 -7.92 -2.19 -2.38
CA GLU A 262 -6.56 -1.71 -2.25
C GLU A 262 -6.20 -1.64 -0.77
N THR A 263 -5.15 -2.36 -0.36
CA THR A 263 -4.59 -2.28 1.00
C THR A 263 -3.32 -1.45 1.00
N ARG A 264 -3.19 -0.53 1.94
CA ARG A 264 -2.05 0.38 2.08
C ARG A 264 -1.51 0.35 3.51
N PRO A 265 -0.18 0.17 3.71
CA PRO A 265 0.42 0.31 5.03
C PRO A 265 0.42 1.77 5.51
N LEU A 266 0.17 1.96 6.80
CA LEU A 266 0.11 3.25 7.48
C LEU A 266 1.25 3.36 8.50
N ALA A 267 2.48 3.53 8.03
CA ALA A 267 3.68 3.52 8.88
C ALA A 267 3.72 4.61 9.98
N HIS A 268 2.93 5.67 9.83
CA HIS A 268 2.86 6.80 10.77
C HIS A 268 1.79 6.61 11.86
N LEU A 269 0.88 5.64 11.67
CA LEU A 269 -0.21 5.38 12.61
C LEU A 269 0.21 4.24 13.53
N ASP A 270 0.21 4.49 14.84
CA ASP A 270 0.35 3.41 15.80
C ASP A 270 -0.90 2.51 15.75
N PRO A 271 -0.80 1.25 15.32
CA PRO A 271 -1.93 0.32 15.26
C PRO A 271 -2.59 0.09 16.61
N VAL A 272 -1.83 0.22 17.71
CA VAL A 272 -2.33 -0.01 19.06
C VAL A 272 -3.21 1.16 19.53
N SER A 273 -2.96 2.37 19.01
CA SER A 273 -3.65 3.60 19.42
C SER A 273 -5.17 3.55 19.24
N PHE A 274 -5.66 2.93 18.16
CA PHE A 274 -7.09 2.81 17.88
C PHE A 274 -7.70 1.47 18.31
N LEU A 275 -6.89 0.52 18.81
CA LEU A 275 -7.38 -0.72 19.36
C LEU A 275 -7.89 -0.53 20.80
N PRO A 276 -9.12 -0.98 21.13
CA PRO A 276 -9.58 -1.11 22.50
C PRO A 276 -8.56 -1.87 23.36
N ALA A 277 -8.34 -1.43 24.60
CA ALA A 277 -7.32 -2.02 25.48
C ALA A 277 -7.45 -3.54 25.62
N LYS A 278 -8.68 -4.06 25.68
CA LYS A 278 -8.96 -5.50 25.72
C LYS A 278 -8.39 -6.25 24.51
N LEU A 279 -8.42 -5.65 23.32
CA LEU A 279 -7.96 -6.26 22.07
C LEU A 279 -6.45 -6.20 21.87
N ARG A 280 -5.70 -5.70 22.85
CA ARG A 280 -4.23 -5.68 22.83
C ARG A 280 -3.61 -6.95 23.42
N SER A 281 -4.39 -7.76 24.13
CA SER A 281 -3.94 -9.04 24.70
C SER A 281 -4.34 -10.22 23.81
N VAL A 282 -3.37 -11.11 23.59
CA VAL A 282 -3.57 -12.40 22.90
C VAL A 282 -4.66 -13.24 23.57
N GLU A 283 -4.75 -13.17 24.89
CA GLU A 283 -5.71 -13.94 25.70
C GLU A 283 -7.16 -13.56 25.36
N THR A 284 -7.41 -12.28 25.08
CA THR A 284 -8.74 -11.79 24.70
C THR A 284 -9.16 -12.38 23.35
N TRP A 285 -8.23 -12.53 22.40
CA TRP A 285 -8.54 -13.13 21.10
C TRP A 285 -8.81 -14.62 21.25
N ILE A 286 -8.01 -15.32 22.07
CA ILE A 286 -8.24 -16.73 22.39
C ILE A 286 -9.62 -16.90 23.05
N ALA A 287 -10.00 -16.03 23.98
CA ALA A 287 -11.33 -16.05 24.59
C ALA A 287 -12.45 -15.80 23.58
N GLY A 288 -12.29 -14.82 22.68
CA GLY A 288 -13.23 -14.54 21.59
C GLY A 288 -13.39 -15.72 20.63
N LEU A 289 -12.34 -16.49 20.37
CA LEU A 289 -12.41 -17.69 19.54
C LEU A 289 -12.99 -18.90 20.27
N ARG A 290 -12.82 -19.01 21.60
CA ARG A 290 -13.47 -20.09 22.37
C ARG A 290 -15.00 -19.97 22.34
N SER A 291 -15.54 -18.79 22.06
CA SER A 291 -16.98 -18.60 21.83
C SER A 291 -17.50 -19.25 20.54
N THR A 292 -16.63 -19.77 19.67
CA THR A 292 -17.00 -20.43 18.40
C THR A 292 -16.86 -21.96 18.42
N ASP A 293 -16.89 -22.57 19.61
CA ASP A 293 -16.77 -24.03 19.84
C ASP A 293 -15.45 -24.67 19.35
N LEU A 294 -14.41 -23.86 19.13
CA LEU A 294 -13.10 -24.34 18.70
C LEU A 294 -12.21 -24.63 19.92
N ALA A 295 -11.64 -25.84 19.99
CA ALA A 295 -10.60 -26.16 20.98
C ALA A 295 -9.26 -25.60 20.51
N ILE A 296 -8.78 -24.56 21.17
CA ILE A 296 -7.58 -23.83 20.75
C ILE A 296 -6.36 -24.40 21.48
N ALA A 297 -5.38 -24.88 20.73
CA ALA A 297 -4.05 -25.12 21.28
C ALA A 297 -3.31 -23.77 21.39
N PRO A 298 -2.68 -23.44 22.52
CA PRO A 298 -2.04 -22.14 22.74
C PRO A 298 -0.74 -21.92 21.92
N ALA A 299 -0.54 -22.64 20.82
CA ALA A 299 0.67 -22.61 20.02
C ALA A 299 0.44 -21.87 18.68
N TRP A 300 1.04 -20.68 18.58
CA TRP A 300 1.25 -20.00 17.31
C TRP A 300 2.46 -20.62 16.60
N LYS A 301 2.28 -21.01 15.34
CA LYS A 301 3.39 -21.43 14.47
C LYS A 301 3.17 -20.84 13.09
N ASP A 302 4.22 -20.26 12.51
CA ASP A 302 4.18 -19.59 11.20
C ASP A 302 3.00 -18.63 11.02
N ASN A 303 2.77 -17.71 11.97
CA ASN A 303 1.64 -16.78 11.94
C ASN A 303 0.26 -17.43 11.83
N THR A 304 0.12 -18.68 12.31
CA THR A 304 -1.15 -19.37 12.36
C THR A 304 -1.41 -19.92 13.76
N LEU A 305 -2.63 -19.74 14.23
CA LEU A 305 -3.09 -20.31 15.49
C LEU A 305 -3.53 -21.75 15.26
N SER A 306 -2.96 -22.68 16.01
CA SER A 306 -3.33 -24.10 15.93
C SER A 306 -4.66 -24.34 16.63
N VAL A 307 -5.63 -24.86 15.87
CA VAL A 307 -6.97 -25.20 16.37
C VAL A 307 -7.13 -26.71 16.33
N VAL A 308 -7.27 -27.31 17.50
CA VAL A 308 -7.54 -28.74 17.67
C VAL A 308 -9.00 -28.98 17.33
N ALA A 309 -9.25 -29.84 16.33
CA ALA A 309 -10.58 -30.04 15.77
C ALA A 309 -10.90 -31.51 15.53
N GLU A 310 -12.16 -31.86 15.78
CA GLU A 310 -12.75 -33.13 15.37
C GLU A 310 -13.04 -33.15 13.86
N SER A 311 -13.27 -34.34 13.31
CA SER A 311 -13.31 -34.62 11.87
C SER A 311 -14.07 -33.59 11.03
N LYS A 312 -15.30 -33.22 11.42
CA LYS A 312 -16.15 -32.30 10.64
C LYS A 312 -15.50 -30.91 10.51
N ILE A 313 -15.14 -30.34 11.65
CA ILE A 313 -14.54 -28.99 11.72
C ILE A 313 -13.15 -29.00 11.09
N LEU A 314 -12.38 -30.07 11.29
CA LEU A 314 -11.06 -30.21 10.70
C LEU A 314 -11.13 -30.18 9.17
N ILE A 315 -12.07 -30.92 8.55
CA ILE A 315 -12.24 -30.94 7.10
C ILE A 315 -12.61 -29.55 6.57
N GLU A 316 -13.47 -28.81 7.27
CA GLU A 316 -13.79 -27.41 6.94
C GLU A 316 -12.55 -26.51 7.03
N LEU A 317 -11.70 -26.71 8.03
CA LEU A 317 -10.48 -25.90 8.25
C LEU A 317 -9.38 -26.17 7.20
N LEU A 318 -9.39 -27.32 6.53
CA LEU A 318 -8.42 -27.65 5.47
C LEU A 318 -8.69 -26.86 4.16
N GLY A 319 -9.85 -26.20 4.06
CA GLY A 319 -10.32 -25.52 2.85
C GLY A 319 -10.71 -26.49 1.75
N ASP A 320 -11.06 -25.98 0.55
CA ASP A 320 -11.56 -26.79 -0.57
C ASP A 320 -10.50 -27.10 -1.64
N GLN A 321 -9.27 -26.63 -1.44
CA GLN A 321 -8.17 -26.81 -2.37
C GLN A 321 -7.66 -28.26 -2.39
N ASP A 322 -6.91 -28.60 -3.45
CA ASP A 322 -6.29 -29.92 -3.61
C ASP A 322 -5.29 -30.25 -2.50
N GLY A 323 -4.73 -29.24 -1.82
CA GLY A 323 -3.82 -29.37 -0.68
C GLY A 323 -4.40 -28.75 0.60
N PRO A 324 -3.86 -29.11 1.77
CA PRO A 324 -4.28 -28.50 3.03
C PRO A 324 -3.89 -27.02 3.06
N THR A 325 -4.85 -26.15 3.40
CA THR A 325 -4.64 -24.70 3.47
C THR A 325 -5.04 -24.15 4.83
N THR A 326 -4.42 -23.04 5.22
CA THR A 326 -4.84 -22.25 6.38
C THR A 326 -6.02 -21.36 5.99
N CYS A 327 -6.83 -20.96 6.97
CA CYS A 327 -8.01 -20.14 6.70
C CYS A 327 -8.18 -19.02 7.71
N TRP A 328 -8.89 -17.97 7.30
CA TRP A 328 -9.27 -16.88 8.17
C TRP A 328 -10.59 -17.20 8.86
N ARG A 329 -10.61 -17.13 10.20
CA ARG A 329 -11.84 -17.32 10.99
C ARG A 329 -12.29 -16.00 11.61
N PRO A 330 -13.61 -15.72 11.62
CA PRO A 330 -14.15 -14.52 12.23
C PRO A 330 -13.92 -14.53 13.74
N LEU A 331 -13.57 -13.37 14.26
CA LEU A 331 -13.49 -13.07 15.68
C LEU A 331 -14.62 -12.09 16.00
N SER A 332 -15.56 -12.51 16.85
CA SER A 332 -16.63 -11.63 17.34
C SER A 332 -16.08 -10.74 18.45
N LEU A 333 -16.03 -9.43 18.18
CA LEU A 333 -15.58 -8.41 19.11
C LEU A 333 -16.66 -7.32 19.20
N ASP A 334 -16.89 -6.77 20.38
CA ASP A 334 -18.04 -5.89 20.67
C ASP A 334 -18.26 -4.76 19.63
N SER A 335 -17.20 -4.05 19.24
CA SER A 335 -17.27 -2.85 18.38
C SER A 335 -16.34 -2.89 17.15
N MET A 336 -15.71 -4.03 16.90
CA MET A 336 -14.75 -4.22 15.80
C MET A 336 -14.99 -5.58 15.15
N MET A 337 -14.53 -5.75 13.93
CA MET A 337 -14.49 -7.07 13.31
C MET A 337 -13.06 -7.56 13.26
N GLY A 338 -12.87 -8.82 13.64
CA GLY A 338 -11.56 -9.47 13.58
C GLY A 338 -11.57 -10.71 12.69
N ARG A 339 -10.36 -11.07 12.25
CA ARG A 339 -10.03 -12.30 11.55
C ARG A 339 -8.75 -12.84 12.13
N VAL A 340 -8.78 -14.10 12.57
CA VAL A 340 -7.58 -14.83 12.98
C VAL A 340 -7.21 -15.82 11.90
N HIS A 341 -5.92 -15.94 11.64
CA HIS A 341 -5.40 -16.94 10.73
C HIS A 341 -5.21 -18.25 11.49
N VAL A 342 -5.94 -19.29 11.11
CA VAL A 342 -5.96 -20.56 11.83
C VAL A 342 -5.48 -21.71 10.97
N ARG A 343 -4.95 -22.71 11.67
CA ARG A 343 -4.56 -24.00 11.14
C ARG A 343 -5.30 -25.09 11.90
N GLY A 344 -6.09 -25.90 11.19
CA GLY A 344 -6.74 -27.06 11.78
C GLY A 344 -5.72 -28.17 12.06
N VAL A 345 -5.73 -28.70 13.28
CA VAL A 345 -4.92 -29.83 13.74
C VAL A 345 -5.85 -30.91 14.27
N PRO A 346 -5.63 -32.21 13.98
CA PRO A 346 -6.53 -33.26 14.41
C PRO A 346 -6.56 -33.42 15.93
N ALA A 347 -7.77 -33.55 16.48
CA ALA A 347 -7.99 -33.87 17.90
C ALA A 347 -7.74 -35.35 18.23
N SER A 348 -7.83 -36.22 17.23
CA SER A 348 -7.71 -37.67 17.36
C SER A 348 -7.14 -38.29 16.09
N GLU A 349 -6.62 -39.51 16.20
CA GLU A 349 -6.19 -40.31 15.05
C GLU A 349 -7.32 -40.50 14.04
N ARG A 350 -8.56 -40.68 14.53
CA ARG A 350 -9.75 -40.75 13.68
C ARG A 350 -9.96 -39.46 12.87
N ALA A 351 -9.84 -38.29 13.50
CA ALA A 351 -9.95 -37.01 12.80
C ALA A 351 -8.85 -36.86 11.75
N ALA A 352 -7.62 -37.29 12.05
CA ALA A 352 -6.51 -37.27 11.09
C ALA A 352 -6.79 -38.17 9.87
N HIS A 353 -7.33 -39.37 10.09
CA HIS A 353 -7.73 -40.27 8.99
C HIS A 353 -8.89 -39.68 8.18
N ASP A 354 -9.91 -39.12 8.82
CA ASP A 354 -11.04 -38.50 8.14
C ASP A 354 -10.58 -37.33 7.25
N ALA A 355 -9.63 -36.51 7.72
CA ALA A 355 -8.98 -35.47 6.94
C ALA A 355 -8.21 -36.02 5.72
N LEU A 356 -7.47 -37.12 5.88
CA LEU A 356 -6.79 -37.78 4.76
C LEU A 356 -7.78 -38.19 3.67
N PHE A 357 -8.88 -38.86 4.01
CA PHE A 357 -9.86 -39.29 3.02
C PHE A 357 -10.60 -38.11 2.36
N ALA A 358 -10.85 -37.04 3.11
CA ALA A 358 -11.40 -35.81 2.54
C ALA A 358 -10.44 -35.18 1.52
N LEU A 359 -9.12 -35.19 1.76
CA LEU A 359 -8.12 -34.70 0.83
C LEU A 359 -8.00 -35.61 -0.40
N LEU A 360 -7.99 -36.93 -0.20
CA LEU A 360 -7.96 -37.91 -1.29
C LEU A 360 -9.17 -37.79 -2.21
N ALA A 361 -10.35 -37.45 -1.67
CA ALA A 361 -11.57 -37.27 -2.48
C ALA A 361 -11.44 -36.12 -3.49
N ARG A 362 -10.52 -35.18 -3.26
CA ARG A 362 -10.20 -34.06 -4.16
C ARG A 362 -9.19 -34.44 -5.24
N ARG A 363 -8.53 -35.61 -5.11
CA ARG A 363 -7.47 -36.09 -6.01
C ARG A 363 -7.85 -37.39 -6.75
N PRO A 364 -9.00 -37.44 -7.45
CA PRO A 364 -9.46 -38.67 -8.09
C PRO A 364 -8.53 -39.14 -9.22
N ARG A 365 -7.80 -38.23 -9.88
CA ARG A 365 -6.84 -38.57 -10.94
C ARG A 365 -5.60 -39.26 -10.39
N ASP A 366 -5.01 -38.71 -9.33
CA ASP A 366 -3.82 -39.28 -8.69
C ASP A 366 -4.12 -40.67 -8.11
N LEU A 367 -5.29 -40.82 -7.49
CA LEU A 367 -5.79 -42.11 -6.99
C LEU A 367 -5.96 -43.17 -8.08
N ALA A 368 -6.28 -42.77 -9.30
CA ALA A 368 -6.44 -43.70 -10.42
C ALA A 368 -5.09 -44.21 -10.95
N VAL A 369 -3.99 -43.48 -10.72
CA VAL A 369 -2.65 -43.84 -11.18
C VAL A 369 -1.93 -44.72 -10.16
N ASP A 370 -1.81 -44.25 -8.91
CA ASP A 370 -1.14 -45.00 -7.85
C ASP A 370 -1.75 -44.66 -6.48
N VAL A 371 -2.55 -45.59 -5.96
CA VAL A 371 -3.22 -45.46 -4.67
C VAL A 371 -2.23 -45.35 -3.52
N LYS A 372 -1.20 -46.21 -3.52
CA LYS A 372 -0.26 -46.32 -2.40
C LYS A 372 0.58 -45.05 -2.31
N LEU A 373 1.11 -44.60 -3.45
CA LEU A 373 1.89 -43.37 -3.52
C LEU A 373 1.04 -42.15 -3.15
N THR A 374 -0.20 -42.06 -3.66
CA THR A 374 -1.09 -40.91 -3.40
C THR A 374 -1.47 -40.81 -1.93
N VAL A 375 -1.73 -41.93 -1.26
CA VAL A 375 -2.00 -41.99 0.19
C VAL A 375 -0.78 -41.52 0.97
N VAL A 376 0.41 -42.05 0.68
CA VAL A 376 1.65 -41.67 1.38
C VAL A 376 1.99 -40.20 1.16
N ARG A 377 1.86 -39.69 -0.06
CA ARG A 377 2.13 -38.28 -0.40
C ARG A 377 1.18 -37.36 0.34
N SER A 378 -0.13 -37.64 0.27
CA SER A 378 -1.16 -36.81 0.91
C SER A 378 -1.04 -36.84 2.44
N TRP A 379 -0.66 -37.98 3.02
CA TRP A 379 -0.38 -38.06 4.46
C TRP A 379 0.85 -37.24 4.86
N ARG A 380 1.95 -37.33 4.11
CA ARG A 380 3.14 -36.51 4.36
C ARG A 380 2.83 -35.01 4.27
N GLU A 381 2.03 -34.60 3.29
CA GLU A 381 1.56 -33.22 3.16
C GLU A 381 0.75 -32.79 4.39
N LEU A 382 -0.17 -33.63 4.87
CA LEU A 382 -0.93 -33.35 6.10
C LEU A 382 -0.05 -33.30 7.35
N CYS A 383 0.88 -34.24 7.53
CA CYS A 383 1.84 -34.21 8.65
C CYS A 383 2.73 -32.97 8.62
N ALA A 384 3.22 -32.58 7.44
CA ALA A 384 3.98 -31.34 7.27
C ALA A 384 3.11 -30.11 7.59
N PHE A 385 1.88 -30.08 7.09
CA PHE A 385 0.91 -29.03 7.38
C PHE A 385 0.60 -28.92 8.87
N TRP A 386 0.33 -30.04 9.56
CA TRP A 386 0.08 -30.07 11.00
C TRP A 386 1.34 -29.86 11.84
N MET A 387 2.52 -29.93 11.24
CA MET A 387 3.83 -29.97 11.93
C MET A 387 3.90 -31.07 12.99
N GLN A 388 3.31 -32.22 12.67
CA GLN A 388 3.26 -33.39 13.53
C GLN A 388 3.67 -34.61 12.72
N PRO A 389 4.76 -35.30 13.09
CA PRO A 389 5.12 -36.54 12.44
C PRO A 389 4.12 -37.64 12.80
N GLY A 390 3.89 -38.57 11.88
CA GLY A 390 3.04 -39.72 12.11
C GLY A 390 3.08 -40.67 10.92
N ASP A 391 2.75 -41.93 11.17
CA ASP A 391 2.64 -42.94 10.12
C ASP A 391 1.23 -42.91 9.49
N PRO A 392 1.13 -43.16 8.18
CA PRO A 392 -0.18 -43.23 7.52
C PRO A 392 -1.01 -44.38 8.09
N PRO A 393 -2.35 -44.32 7.96
CA PRO A 393 -3.21 -45.41 8.36
C PRO A 393 -2.77 -46.74 7.72
N PRO A 394 -2.85 -47.86 8.45
CA PRO A 394 -2.47 -49.16 7.92
C PRO A 394 -3.35 -49.56 6.73
N GLU A 395 -2.76 -50.30 5.79
CA GLU A 395 -3.38 -50.64 4.50
C GLU A 395 -4.81 -51.22 4.60
N PRO A 396 -5.15 -52.10 5.57
CA PRO A 396 -6.51 -52.62 5.69
C PRO A 396 -7.56 -51.51 5.93
N ILE A 397 -7.23 -50.53 6.78
CA ILE A 397 -8.11 -49.39 7.08
C ILE A 397 -8.27 -48.50 5.84
N VAL A 398 -7.17 -48.30 5.10
CA VAL A 398 -7.18 -47.54 3.85
C VAL A 398 -8.10 -48.18 2.83
N ARG A 399 -7.97 -49.49 2.60
CA ARG A 399 -8.81 -50.23 1.64
C ARG A 399 -10.28 -50.18 2.03
N GLU A 400 -10.61 -50.41 3.30
CA GLU A 400 -12.00 -50.39 3.79
C GLU A 400 -12.66 -49.02 3.58
N ARG A 401 -11.97 -47.96 3.99
CA ARG A 401 -12.46 -46.57 3.89
C ARG A 401 -12.61 -46.10 2.46
N LEU A 402 -11.62 -46.40 1.61
CA LEU A 402 -11.67 -46.09 0.18
C LEU A 402 -12.85 -46.76 -0.52
N TRP A 403 -13.13 -48.02 -0.17
CA TRP A 403 -14.27 -48.74 -0.71
C TRP A 403 -15.60 -48.21 -0.15
N ALA A 404 -15.66 -47.77 1.11
CA ALA A 404 -16.89 -47.27 1.71
C ALA A 404 -17.41 -45.98 1.04
N ASP A 405 -16.51 -45.07 0.63
CA ASP A 405 -16.87 -43.80 0.00
C ASP A 405 -17.15 -43.95 -1.50
N ARG A 406 -18.32 -43.49 -1.98
CA ARG A 406 -18.74 -43.64 -3.38
C ARG A 406 -17.83 -42.92 -4.38
N THR A 407 -17.30 -41.75 -4.00
CA THR A 407 -16.46 -40.91 -4.86
C THR A 407 -15.08 -41.54 -5.00
N LEU A 408 -14.48 -41.95 -3.88
CA LEU A 408 -13.18 -42.64 -3.86
C LEU A 408 -13.25 -43.99 -4.58
N ARG A 409 -14.31 -44.76 -4.31
CA ARG A 409 -14.61 -46.01 -5.01
C ARG A 409 -14.61 -45.85 -6.53
N ARG A 410 -15.28 -44.82 -7.04
CA ARG A 410 -15.36 -44.55 -8.48
C ARG A 410 -13.98 -44.27 -9.07
N ALA A 411 -13.16 -43.46 -8.39
CA ALA A 411 -11.80 -43.16 -8.84
C ALA A 411 -10.95 -44.43 -8.97
N LEU A 412 -11.04 -45.33 -7.98
CA LEU A 412 -10.32 -46.59 -7.95
C LEU A 412 -10.75 -47.56 -9.05
N CYS A 413 -12.07 -47.71 -9.27
CA CYS A 413 -12.57 -48.54 -10.35
C CYS A 413 -12.14 -48.03 -11.72
N THR A 414 -12.06 -46.71 -11.92
CA THR A 414 -11.66 -46.11 -13.20
C THR A 414 -10.17 -46.31 -13.48
N GLY A 415 -9.31 -46.21 -12.45
CA GLY A 415 -7.88 -46.50 -12.56
C GLY A 415 -7.58 -47.97 -12.82
N ARG A 416 -8.24 -48.88 -12.09
CA ARG A 416 -8.12 -50.32 -12.30
C ARG A 416 -8.65 -50.78 -13.65
N LEU A 417 -9.73 -50.17 -14.17
CA LEU A 417 -10.21 -50.41 -15.53
C LEU A 417 -9.19 -49.99 -16.61
N HIS A 418 -8.29 -49.05 -16.32
CA HIS A 418 -7.24 -48.66 -17.25
C HIS A 418 -6.02 -49.59 -17.16
N GLN A 419 -5.53 -49.85 -15.95
CA GLN A 419 -4.39 -50.76 -15.72
C GLN A 419 -4.73 -52.22 -16.05
N ASP A 420 -5.82 -52.77 -15.49
CA ASP A 420 -6.15 -54.20 -15.60
C ASP A 420 -6.74 -54.59 -16.97
N LEU A 421 -7.13 -53.63 -17.83
CA LEU A 421 -7.85 -53.91 -19.09
C LEU A 421 -7.37 -53.13 -20.32
N VAL A 422 -6.56 -52.07 -20.19
CA VAL A 422 -6.15 -51.22 -21.33
C VAL A 422 -4.63 -51.19 -21.52
N GLU A 423 -3.82 -51.24 -20.46
CA GLU A 423 -2.34 -51.23 -20.59
C GLU A 423 -1.81 -52.42 -21.41
N ASP A 424 -2.30 -53.64 -21.16
CA ASP A 424 -1.90 -54.84 -21.91
C ASP A 424 -2.13 -54.70 -23.44
N TYR A 425 -3.22 -54.05 -23.85
CA TYR A 425 -3.54 -53.82 -25.27
C TYR A 425 -2.71 -52.68 -25.89
N LEU A 426 -2.25 -51.72 -25.10
CA LEU A 426 -1.38 -50.63 -25.58
C LEU A 426 0.05 -51.12 -25.77
N GLU A 427 0.56 -51.99 -24.89
CA GLU A 427 1.87 -52.63 -25.05
C GLU A 427 1.93 -53.53 -26.32
N GLU A 428 0.87 -54.28 -26.61
CA GLU A 428 0.74 -55.04 -27.86
C GLU A 428 0.74 -54.14 -29.12
N SER A 429 0.15 -52.95 -29.04
CA SER A 429 0.10 -52.02 -30.18
C SER A 429 1.43 -51.34 -30.51
N ILE A 430 2.32 -51.20 -29.51
CA ILE A 430 3.66 -50.61 -29.66
C ILE A 430 4.68 -51.69 -30.08
N GLY A 431 4.47 -52.96 -29.71
CA GLY A 431 5.29 -54.09 -30.19
C GLY A 431 5.04 -54.52 -31.64
N HIS A 432 4.06 -53.92 -32.32
CA HIS A 432 3.69 -54.21 -33.71
C HIS A 432 3.82 -53.02 -34.67
N ALA A 433 4.42 -51.91 -34.21
CA ALA A 433 4.95 -50.83 -35.06
C ALA A 433 6.47 -50.96 -35.17
#